data_AF-A0A932KTK2-F1
#
_entry.id   AF-A0A932KTK2-F1
#
_cell.length_a   1.000
_cell.length_b   1.000
_cell.length_c   1.000
_cell.angle_alpha   90.00
_cell.angle_beta   90.00
_cell.angle_gamma   90.00
#
_symmetry.space_group_name_H-M   'P 1'
#
loop_
_entity.id
_entity.type
_entity.pdbx_description
1 polymer ?
#
loop_
_entity_poly.entity_id
_entity_poly.type
_entity_poly.pdbx_seq_one_letter_code
_entity_poly.pdbx_strand_id
1 'polypeptide(L)'
;MAYDDTDPEPALSRATGLLATLQRLLATFTEILHTRIELLSTEMEEEGQRVRQLFIYGLVSLFFLGLGLLLATVFIVVAFWETHRLYVLAGFSVFYLGIGAIAALVVRHKLRTRPRLFSATLSELGKDRERLTSRS
;
A
#
# COMPACT_ATOMS: atom_id res chain seq x y z
N MET A 1 57.00 -10.70 50.39
CA MET A 1 55.67 -11.32 50.44
C MET A 1 54.73 -10.26 51.00
N ALA A 2 53.75 -9.69 50.32
CA ALA A 2 53.35 -9.67 48.92
C ALA A 2 52.70 -8.28 48.72
N TYR A 3 53.04 -7.59 47.64
CA TYR A 3 52.33 -6.38 47.23
C TYR A 3 51.01 -6.86 46.61
N ASP A 4 49.92 -6.76 47.37
CA ASP A 4 48.58 -7.15 46.94
C ASP A 4 47.98 -5.97 46.16
N ASP A 5 48.35 -5.91 44.89
CA ASP A 5 47.83 -4.98 43.90
C ASP A 5 46.57 -5.60 43.29
N THR A 6 45.43 -5.39 43.94
CA THR A 6 44.12 -5.75 43.38
C THR A 6 43.18 -4.57 43.49
N ASP A 7 43.35 -3.60 42.58
CA ASP A 7 42.30 -2.64 42.26
C ASP A 7 41.29 -3.30 41.29
N PRO A 8 40.01 -3.53 41.69
CA PRO A 8 39.00 -4.04 40.78
C PRO A 8 38.26 -2.90 40.09
N GLU A 9 38.87 -2.25 39.09
CA GLU A 9 38.17 -1.29 38.21
C GLU A 9 38.43 -1.63 36.74
N PRO A 10 37.49 -2.33 36.04
CA PRO A 10 37.07 -1.79 34.73
C PRO A 10 35.66 -2.18 34.22
N ALA A 11 34.83 -2.90 34.98
CA ALA A 11 33.59 -3.47 34.44
C ALA A 11 32.50 -2.42 34.13
N LEU A 12 32.34 -1.42 35.01
CA LEU A 12 31.34 -0.35 34.85
C LEU A 12 31.69 0.60 33.71
N SER A 13 32.97 0.88 33.48
CA SER A 13 33.45 1.74 32.38
C SER A 13 33.18 1.12 31.00
N ARG A 14 33.34 -0.21 30.86
CA ARG A 14 32.99 -0.92 29.60
C ARG A 14 31.50 -0.92 29.32
N ALA A 15 30.67 -1.21 30.33
CA ALA A 15 29.21 -1.17 30.18
C ALA A 15 28.73 0.24 29.77
N THR A 16 29.33 1.28 30.36
CA THR A 16 29.04 2.68 30.03
C THR A 16 29.44 3.04 28.60
N GLY A 17 30.61 2.58 28.13
CA GLY A 17 31.05 2.78 26.75
C GLY A 17 30.15 2.08 25.72
N LEU A 18 29.68 0.87 26.02
CA LEU A 18 28.74 0.14 25.15
C LEU A 18 27.38 0.85 25.04
N LEU A 19 26.85 1.36 26.16
CA LEU A 19 25.61 2.15 26.18
C LEU A 19 25.76 3.46 25.39
N ALA A 20 26.90 4.15 25.52
CA ALA A 20 27.19 5.35 24.74
C ALA A 20 27.25 5.06 23.23
N THR A 21 27.78 3.90 22.83
CA THR A 21 27.84 3.47 21.42
C THR A 21 26.44 3.17 20.88
N LEU A 22 25.59 2.51 21.67
CA LEU A 22 24.19 2.26 21.34
C LEU A 22 23.37 3.55 21.20
N GLN A 23 23.58 4.53 22.08
CA GLN A 23 22.95 5.84 21.98
C GLN A 23 23.36 6.58 20.70
N ARG A 24 24.65 6.53 20.33
CA ARG A 24 25.14 7.13 19.08
C ARG A 24 24.52 6.46 17.86
N LEU A 25 24.44 5.13 17.84
CA LEU A 25 23.80 4.40 16.74
C LEU A 25 22.31 4.72 16.61
N LEU A 26 21.60 4.84 17.73
CA LEU A 26 20.19 5.24 17.72
C LEU A 26 20.00 6.68 17.24
N ALA A 27 20.88 7.60 17.63
CA ALA A 27 20.85 8.97 17.14
C ALA A 27 21.05 9.02 15.62
N THR A 28 22.08 8.34 15.10
CA THR A 28 22.34 8.24 13.66
C THR A 28 21.21 7.54 12.90
N PHE A 29 20.63 6.47 13.47
CA PHE A 29 19.50 5.79 12.87
C PHE A 29 18.26 6.69 12.78
N THR A 30 17.99 7.46 13.83
CA THR A 30 16.87 8.40 13.88
C THR A 30 17.06 9.52 12.85
N GLU A 31 18.29 10.02 12.72
CA GLU A 31 18.65 11.06 11.75
C GLU A 31 18.44 10.57 10.31
N ILE A 32 18.92 9.35 9.99
CA ILE A 32 18.71 8.70 8.68
C ILE A 32 17.22 8.47 8.40
N LEU A 33 16.47 8.02 9.41
CA LEU A 33 15.03 7.79 9.28
C LEU A 33 14.29 9.09 8.98
N HIS A 34 14.66 10.18 9.64
CA HIS A 34 14.08 11.50 9.43
C HIS A 34 14.26 11.97 7.98
N THR A 35 15.48 11.86 7.45
CA THR A 35 15.78 12.26 6.05
C THR A 35 15.03 11.40 5.03
N ARG A 36 14.88 10.10 5.29
CA ARG A 36 14.12 9.21 4.39
C ARG A 36 12.63 9.44 4.46
N ILE A 37 12.07 9.74 5.63
CA ILE A 37 10.64 10.09 5.76
C ILE A 37 10.36 11.41 5.04
N GLU A 38 11.25 12.39 5.13
CA GLU A 38 11.11 13.66 4.42
C GLU A 38 11.14 13.45 2.88
N LEU A 39 12.10 12.66 2.38
CA LEU A 39 12.15 12.30 0.96
C LEU A 39 10.93 11.48 0.52
N LEU A 40 10.52 10.46 1.29
CA LEU A 40 9.33 9.66 0.98
C LEU A 40 8.06 10.50 0.99
N SER A 41 7.92 11.44 1.94
CA SER A 41 6.78 12.37 1.99
C SER A 41 6.73 13.25 0.75
N THR A 42 7.89 13.73 0.29
CA THR A 42 8.00 14.60 -0.87
C THR A 42 7.73 13.84 -2.18
N GLU A 43 8.29 12.63 -2.33
CA GLU A 43 8.03 11.75 -3.47
C GLU A 43 6.56 11.26 -3.51
N MET A 44 5.96 10.97 -2.35
CA MET A 44 4.54 10.63 -2.25
C MET A 44 3.63 11.77 -2.69
N GLU A 45 4.00 13.03 -2.44
CA GLU A 45 3.26 14.19 -2.92
C GLU A 45 3.38 14.36 -4.44
N GLU A 46 4.58 14.24 -5.00
CA GLU A 46 4.80 14.35 -6.45
C GLU A 46 4.17 13.21 -7.25
N GLU A 47 4.36 11.95 -6.85
CA GLU A 47 3.72 10.81 -7.54
C GLU A 47 2.22 10.71 -7.22
N GLY A 48 1.82 11.07 -6.01
CA GLY A 48 0.43 11.07 -5.57
C GLY A 48 -0.44 12.00 -6.41
N GLN A 49 0.08 13.18 -6.79
CA GLN A 49 -0.60 14.10 -7.71
C GLN A 49 -0.92 13.42 -9.04
N ARG A 50 0.05 12.73 -9.65
CA ARG A 50 -0.12 12.06 -10.94
C ARG A 50 -1.07 10.87 -10.86
N VAL A 51 -0.95 10.05 -9.82
CA VAL A 51 -1.85 8.92 -9.57
C VAL A 51 -3.27 9.42 -9.32
N ARG A 52 -3.46 10.49 -8.54
CA ARG A 52 -4.76 11.13 -8.29
C ARG A 52 -5.38 11.65 -9.57
N GLN A 53 -4.60 12.33 -10.42
CA GLN A 53 -5.08 12.86 -11.69
C GLN A 53 -5.50 11.73 -12.64
N LEU A 54 -4.68 10.68 -12.78
CA LEU A 54 -5.02 9.47 -13.55
C LEU A 54 -6.28 8.78 -12.99
N PHE A 55 -6.45 8.75 -11.67
CA PHE A 55 -7.62 8.17 -11.04
C PHE A 55 -8.90 8.94 -11.37
N ILE A 56 -8.85 10.28 -11.31
CA ILE A 56 -9.99 11.13 -11.69
C ILE A 56 -10.34 10.93 -13.16
N TYR A 57 -9.35 11.00 -14.08
CA TYR A 57 -9.61 10.75 -15.51
C TYR A 57 -10.15 9.34 -15.76
N GLY A 58 -9.62 8.33 -15.06
CA GLY A 58 -10.13 6.96 -15.12
C GLY A 58 -11.59 6.86 -14.66
N LEU A 59 -11.96 7.55 -13.58
CA LEU A 59 -13.32 7.56 -13.05
C LEU A 59 -14.30 8.26 -14.01
N VAL A 60 -13.90 9.42 -14.55
CA VAL A 60 -14.68 10.15 -15.56
C VAL A 60 -14.85 9.31 -16.82
N SER A 61 -13.77 8.70 -17.32
CA SER A 61 -13.83 7.83 -18.50
C SER A 61 -14.75 6.62 -18.28
N LEU A 62 -14.64 5.95 -17.12
CA LEU A 62 -15.48 4.81 -16.77
C LEU A 62 -16.96 5.21 -16.66
N PHE A 63 -17.24 6.39 -16.08
CA PHE A 63 -18.59 6.93 -15.99
C PHE A 63 -19.21 7.18 -17.38
N PHE A 64 -18.48 7.89 -18.25
CA PHE A 64 -18.96 8.18 -19.62
C PHE A 64 -19.11 6.90 -20.46
N LEU A 65 -18.20 5.94 -20.33
CA LEU A 65 -18.34 4.63 -20.97
C LEU A 65 -19.57 3.88 -20.48
N GLY A 66 -19.80 3.84 -19.16
CA GLY A 66 -20.99 3.23 -18.56
C GLY A 66 -22.28 3.88 -19.06
N LEU A 67 -22.31 5.21 -19.11
CA LEU A 67 -23.44 5.98 -19.64
C LEU A 67 -23.69 5.68 -21.12
N GLY A 68 -22.63 5.67 -21.94
CA GLY A 68 -22.71 5.35 -23.37
C GLY A 68 -23.20 3.92 -23.61
N LEU A 69 -22.75 2.96 -22.79
CA LEU A 69 -23.18 1.56 -22.89
C LEU A 69 -24.66 1.39 -22.51
N LEU A 70 -25.11 2.09 -21.47
CA LEU A 70 -26.51 2.14 -21.07
C LEU A 70 -27.37 2.75 -22.18
N LEU A 71 -26.97 3.90 -22.74
CA LEU A 71 -27.68 4.53 -23.86
C LEU A 71 -27.71 3.63 -25.10
N ALA A 72 -26.61 2.96 -25.45
CA ALA A 72 -26.56 2.01 -26.55
C ALA A 72 -27.49 0.82 -26.32
N THR A 73 -27.61 0.35 -25.08
CA THR A 73 -28.57 -0.71 -24.72
C THR A 73 -29.99 -0.26 -24.91
N VAL A 74 -30.36 0.91 -24.37
CA VAL A 74 -31.70 1.47 -24.55
C VAL A 74 -31.99 1.69 -26.04
N PHE A 75 -31.03 2.21 -26.80
CA PHE A 75 -31.15 2.41 -28.24
C PHE A 75 -31.44 1.09 -28.97
N ILE A 76 -30.70 0.02 -28.69
CA ILE A 76 -30.94 -1.30 -29.29
C ILE A 76 -32.28 -1.89 -28.83
N VAL A 77 -32.62 -1.77 -27.55
CA VAL A 77 -33.91 -2.23 -27.00
C VAL A 77 -35.06 -1.54 -27.72
N VAL A 78 -35.00 -0.22 -27.91
CA VAL A 78 -36.02 0.57 -28.61
C VAL A 78 -36.05 0.22 -30.10
N ALA A 79 -34.89 0.09 -30.75
CA ALA A 79 -34.80 -0.24 -32.17
C ALA A 79 -35.38 -1.63 -32.52
N PHE A 80 -35.25 -2.61 -31.61
CA PHE A 80 -35.71 -4.00 -31.83
C PHE A 80 -36.96 -4.37 -31.01
N TRP A 81 -37.64 -3.37 -30.44
CA TRP A 81 -38.74 -3.54 -29.46
C TRP A 81 -39.99 -4.25 -30.00
N GLU A 82 -40.24 -4.18 -31.30
CA GLU A 82 -41.48 -4.70 -31.92
C GLU A 82 -41.44 -6.22 -32.13
N THR A 83 -40.26 -6.85 -32.27
CA THR A 83 -40.19 -8.24 -32.80
C THR A 83 -39.52 -9.24 -31.85
N HIS A 84 -38.56 -8.84 -31.01
CA HIS A 84 -37.74 -9.79 -30.21
C HIS A 84 -37.37 -9.29 -28.80
N ARG A 85 -38.31 -8.68 -28.07
CA ARG A 85 -38.06 -8.07 -26.74
C ARG A 85 -37.27 -8.95 -25.76
N LEU A 86 -37.65 -10.22 -25.61
CA LEU A 86 -37.02 -11.13 -24.64
C LEU A 86 -35.57 -11.50 -25.00
N TYR A 87 -35.26 -11.70 -26.28
CA TYR A 87 -33.92 -12.06 -26.73
C TYR A 87 -32.93 -10.91 -26.58
N VAL A 88 -33.37 -9.67 -26.88
CA VAL A 88 -32.56 -8.47 -26.68
C VAL A 88 -32.26 -8.28 -25.20
N LEU A 89 -33.27 -8.41 -24.34
CA LEU A 89 -33.09 -8.29 -22.88
C LEU A 89 -32.15 -9.37 -22.32
N ALA A 90 -32.34 -10.63 -22.73
CA ALA A 90 -31.51 -11.75 -22.28
C ALA A 90 -30.06 -11.60 -22.77
N GLY A 91 -29.86 -11.17 -24.02
CA GLY A 91 -28.53 -10.93 -24.58
C GLY A 91 -27.77 -9.84 -23.82
N PHE A 92 -28.42 -8.70 -23.54
CA PHE A 92 -27.80 -7.65 -22.72
C PHE A 92 -27.56 -8.10 -21.29
N SER A 93 -28.49 -8.82 -20.68
CA SER A 93 -28.31 -9.34 -19.31
C SER A 93 -27.07 -10.22 -19.21
N VAL A 94 -26.90 -11.18 -20.12
CA VAL A 94 -25.71 -12.05 -20.17
C VAL A 94 -24.44 -11.24 -20.46
N PHE A 95 -24.50 -10.30 -21.40
CA PHE A 95 -23.36 -9.46 -21.75
C PHE A 95 -22.87 -8.62 -20.55
N TYR A 96 -23.79 -7.93 -19.86
CA TYR A 96 -23.48 -7.11 -18.70
C TYR A 96 -22.99 -7.94 -17.52
N LEU A 97 -23.64 -9.08 -17.24
CA LEU A 97 -23.19 -9.99 -16.18
C LEU A 97 -21.80 -10.58 -16.50
N GLY A 98 -21.53 -10.89 -17.76
CA GLY A 98 -20.21 -11.35 -18.21
C GLY A 98 -19.12 -10.32 -17.99
N ILE A 99 -19.33 -9.07 -18.43
CA ILE A 99 -18.38 -7.97 -18.19
C ILE A 99 -18.17 -7.75 -16.69
N GLY A 100 -19.25 -7.73 -15.90
CA GLY A 100 -19.20 -7.58 -14.45
C GLY A 100 -18.39 -8.70 -13.78
N ALA A 101 -18.59 -9.96 -14.19
CA ALA A 101 -17.84 -11.10 -13.68
C ALA A 101 -16.35 -11.00 -14.01
N ILE A 102 -15.98 -10.65 -15.25
CA ILE A 102 -14.58 -10.47 -15.66
C ILE A 102 -13.95 -9.33 -14.85
N ALA A 103 -14.61 -8.18 -14.72
CA ALA A 103 -14.12 -7.06 -13.92
C ALA A 103 -13.90 -7.47 -12.45
N ALA A 104 -14.83 -8.22 -11.85
CA ALA A 104 -14.71 -8.72 -10.49
C ALA A 104 -13.51 -9.69 -10.33
N LEU A 105 -13.26 -10.56 -11.33
CA LEU A 105 -12.10 -11.46 -11.34
C LEU A 105 -10.78 -10.68 -11.45
N VAL A 106 -10.72 -9.68 -12.34
CA VAL A 106 -9.53 -8.82 -12.49
C VAL A 106 -9.25 -8.04 -11.20
N VAL A 107 -10.27 -7.44 -10.59
CA VAL A 107 -10.13 -6.73 -9.30
C VAL A 107 -9.67 -7.69 -8.21
N ARG A 108 -10.26 -8.88 -8.10
CA ARG A 108 -9.80 -9.92 -7.15
C ARG A 108 -8.35 -10.34 -7.39
N HIS A 109 -7.94 -10.52 -8.64
CA HIS A 109 -6.58 -10.88 -8.98
C HIS A 109 -5.58 -9.77 -8.62
N LYS A 110 -5.94 -8.51 -8.90
CA LYS A 110 -5.12 -7.33 -8.60
C LYS A 110 -4.99 -7.07 -7.09
N LEU A 111 -6.06 -7.29 -6.32
CA LEU A 111 -6.02 -7.23 -4.86
C LEU A 111 -5.15 -8.33 -4.25
N ARG A 112 -5.21 -9.56 -4.78
CA ARG A 112 -4.34 -10.67 -4.32
C ARG A 112 -2.87 -10.49 -4.69
N THR A 113 -2.56 -9.73 -5.73
CA THR A 113 -1.17 -9.47 -6.18
C THR A 113 -0.55 -8.20 -5.61
N ARG A 114 -1.35 -7.30 -4.99
CA ARG A 114 -0.87 -6.07 -4.32
C ARG A 114 -0.77 -6.07 -2.77
N PRO A 115 -0.65 -7.20 -2.03
CA PRO A 115 -0.35 -7.13 -0.59
C PRO A 115 1.07 -6.61 -0.29
N ARG A 116 1.97 -6.57 -1.28
CA ARG A 116 3.41 -6.33 -1.07
C ARG A 116 3.79 -4.98 -0.44
N LEU A 117 3.04 -3.91 -0.68
CA LEU A 117 3.36 -2.60 -0.08
C LEU A 117 2.96 -2.56 1.39
N PHE A 118 1.75 -3.01 1.73
CA PHE A 118 1.28 -3.07 3.11
C PHE A 118 2.01 -4.12 3.95
N SER A 119 2.36 -5.28 3.38
CA SER A 119 3.08 -6.31 4.12
C SER A 119 4.56 -5.97 4.33
N ALA A 120 5.20 -5.25 3.40
CA ALA A 120 6.53 -4.70 3.63
C ALA A 120 6.51 -3.70 4.81
N THR A 121 5.60 -2.73 4.78
CA THR A 121 5.42 -1.73 5.86
C THR A 121 5.01 -2.36 7.19
N LEU A 122 4.09 -3.33 7.21
CA LEU A 122 3.71 -4.07 8.43
C LEU A 122 4.86 -4.93 8.98
N SER A 123 5.70 -5.51 8.11
CA SER A 123 6.87 -6.25 8.56
C SER A 123 7.95 -5.34 9.16
N GLU A 124 8.07 -4.11 8.66
CA GLU A 124 8.96 -3.10 9.24
C GLU A 124 8.43 -2.59 10.58
N LEU A 125 7.13 -2.28 10.69
CA LEU A 125 6.47 -1.93 11.97
C LEU A 125 6.55 -3.05 13.01
N GLY A 126 6.48 -4.32 12.59
CA GLY A 126 6.66 -5.47 13.48
C GLY A 126 8.08 -5.57 14.05
N LYS A 127 9.09 -5.31 13.21
CA LYS A 127 10.50 -5.30 13.63
C LYS A 127 10.82 -4.15 14.59
N ASP A 128 10.19 -2.99 14.42
CA ASP A 128 10.35 -1.87 15.35
C ASP A 128 9.68 -2.13 16.70
N ARG A 129 8.53 -2.83 16.71
CA ARG A 129 7.88 -3.23 17.97
C ARG A 129 8.71 -4.24 18.77
N GLU A 130 9.33 -5.20 18.10
CA GLU A 130 10.18 -6.21 18.74
C GLU A 130 11.44 -5.58 19.36
N ARG A 131 11.99 -4.54 18.72
CA ARG A 131 13.10 -3.76 19.28
C ARG A 131 12.69 -2.92 20.49
N LEU A 132 11.49 -2.37 20.50
CA LEU A 132 10.96 -1.60 21.64
C LEU A 132 10.62 -2.47 22.85
N THR A 133 10.11 -3.68 22.65
CA THR A 133 9.77 -4.59 23.76
C THR A 133 11.01 -5.27 24.37
N SER A 134 12.14 -5.32 23.66
CA SER A 134 13.40 -5.88 24.18
C SER A 134 14.19 -4.93 25.09
N ARG A 135 13.70 -3.69 25.27
CA ARG A 135 14.35 -2.61 26.05
C ARG A 135 13.60 -2.24 27.34
N SER A 136 12.54 -2.97 27.70
CA SER A 136 11.89 -2.94 29.02
C SER A 136 12.26 -4.19 29.80
#